data_AF-A0A2S6T6A4-F1
#
_entry.id   AF-A0A2S6T6A4-F1
#
_cell.length_a   1.000
_cell.length_b   1.000
_cell.length_c   1.000
_cell.angle_alpha   90.00
_cell.angle_beta   90.00
_cell.angle_gamma   90.00
#
_symmetry.space_group_name_H-M   'P 1'
#
loop_
_entity.id
_entity.type
_entity.pdbx_description
1 polymer ?
#
loop_
_entity_poly.entity_id
_entity_poly.type
_entity_poly.pdbx_seq_one_letter_code
_entity_poly.pdbx_strand_id
1 'polypeptide(L)'
;QHAENPEEDIDLIYNALAVGSTFLVMNLDYRCLPTGKGWEDDGINIKKMIESRFDVLEYFPAPGGAVTDLARLISFCALYRKSSDSGNNIST
;
A
#
# COMPACT_ATOMS: atom_id res chain seq x y z
N GLN A 1 5.60 0.65 5.54
CA GLN A 1 5.48 -0.13 6.80
C GLN A 1 5.48 0.78 8.02
N HIS A 2 6.30 1.83 8.07
CA HIS A 2 6.44 2.74 9.22
C HIS A 2 5.69 4.07 9.02
N ALA A 3 4.54 4.03 8.34
CA ALA A 3 3.78 5.23 7.99
C ALA A 3 2.99 5.74 9.19
N GLU A 4 3.40 6.84 9.81
CA GLU A 4 2.71 7.39 11.00
C GLU A 4 1.25 7.79 10.70
N ASN A 5 0.98 8.30 9.49
CA ASN A 5 -0.35 8.63 9.00
C ASN A 5 -0.56 8.06 7.59
N PRO A 6 -0.89 6.77 7.45
CA PRO A 6 -0.96 6.11 6.15
C PRO A 6 -2.05 6.67 5.25
N GLU A 7 -3.12 7.23 5.82
CA GLU A 7 -4.16 7.91 5.04
C GLU A 7 -3.63 9.16 4.34
N GLU A 8 -2.91 10.02 5.07
CA GLU A 8 -2.29 11.23 4.51
C GLU A 8 -1.24 10.90 3.46
N ASP A 9 -0.42 9.87 3.70
CA ASP A 9 0.58 9.40 2.74
C ASP A 9 -0.07 8.87 1.45
N ILE A 10 -1.15 8.10 1.58
CA ILE A 10 -1.92 7.57 0.45
C ILE A 10 -2.59 8.71 -0.34
N ASP A 11 -3.15 9.71 0.34
CA ASP A 11 -3.71 10.91 -0.28
C ASP A 11 -2.66 11.69 -1.06
N LEU A 12 -1.47 11.84 -0.50
CA LEU A 12 -0.36 12.53 -1.15
C LEU A 12 0.07 11.80 -2.43
N ILE A 13 0.20 10.47 -2.38
CA ILE A 13 0.50 9.65 -3.56
C ILE A 13 -0.62 9.80 -4.59
N TYR A 14 -1.89 9.71 -4.17
CA TYR A 14 -3.04 9.85 -5.07
C TYR A 14 -3.00 11.18 -5.81
N ASN A 15 -2.79 12.28 -5.09
CA ASN A 15 -2.79 13.63 -5.66
C ASN A 15 -1.56 13.92 -6.54
N ALA A 16 -0.43 13.26 -6.29
CA ALA A 16 0.77 13.40 -7.11
C ALA A 16 0.68 12.67 -8.47
N LEU A 17 -0.15 11.62 -8.55
CA LEU A 17 -0.25 10.77 -9.73
C LEU A 17 -1.29 11.27 -10.74
N ALA A 18 -0.94 11.21 -12.02
CA ALA A 18 -1.89 11.38 -13.12
C ALA A 18 -2.84 10.17 -13.20
N VAL A 19 -4.06 10.38 -13.67
CA VAL A 19 -5.01 9.28 -13.94
C VAL A 19 -4.41 8.30 -14.93
N GLY A 20 -4.56 7.00 -14.66
CA GLY A 20 -4.02 5.90 -15.46
C GLY A 20 -2.54 5.58 -15.20
N SER A 21 -1.82 6.43 -14.45
CA SER A 21 -0.42 6.15 -14.08
C SER A 21 -0.32 5.02 -13.07
N THR A 22 0.83 4.35 -13.08
CA THR A 22 1.11 3.18 -12.25
C THR A 22 2.25 3.41 -11.29
N PHE A 23 2.23 2.72 -10.15
CA PHE A 23 3.32 2.72 -9.19
C PHE A 23 3.46 1.34 -8.53
N LEU A 24 4.66 1.06 -8.03
CA LEU A 24 5.01 -0.21 -7.40
C LEU A 24 5.06 -0.02 -5.89
N VAL A 25 4.53 -0.99 -5.15
CA VAL A 25 4.60 -1.03 -3.69
C VAL A 25 5.26 -2.35 -3.28
N MET A 26 6.17 -2.26 -2.33
CA MET A 26 6.68 -3.38 -1.55
C MET A 26 6.51 -3.01 -0.08
N ASN A 27 5.68 -3.76 0.65
CA ASN A 27 5.34 -3.43 2.03
C ASN A 27 4.83 -4.64 2.82
N LEU A 28 4.81 -4.54 4.14
CA LEU A 28 3.99 -5.43 4.97
C LEU A 28 2.50 -5.08 4.79
N ASP A 29 1.62 -6.08 4.93
CA ASP A 29 0.17 -5.87 4.89
C ASP A 29 -0.28 -4.86 5.95
N TYR A 30 0.31 -4.93 7.13
CA TYR A 30 -0.03 -4.12 8.29
C TYR A 30 1.06 -3.11 8.64
N ARG A 31 0.64 -1.99 9.24
CA ARG A 31 1.54 -0.95 9.73
C ARG A 31 2.29 -1.44 10.96
N CYS A 32 3.58 -1.12 11.03
CA CYS A 32 4.39 -1.34 12.23
C CYS A 32 5.00 -0.02 12.72
N LEU A 33 4.71 0.35 13.97
CA LEU A 33 5.21 1.56 14.64
C LEU A 33 6.16 1.22 15.79
N PRO A 34 7.09 2.13 16.15
CA PRO A 34 7.99 1.92 17.27
C PRO A 34 7.23 2.14 18.59
N THR A 35 7.40 1.21 19.53
CA THR A 35 6.92 1.24 20.90
C THR A 35 8.10 1.13 21.87
N GLY A 36 7.83 1.24 23.17
CA GLY A 36 8.84 0.98 24.20
C GLY A 36 9.37 -0.46 24.24
N LYS A 37 8.80 -1.39 23.45
CA LYS A 37 9.18 -2.81 23.37
C LYS A 37 9.72 -3.23 22.01
N GLY A 38 9.85 -2.30 21.06
CA GLY A 38 10.30 -2.58 19.70
C GLY A 38 9.26 -2.14 18.66
N TRP A 39 9.22 -2.79 17.51
CA TRP A 39 8.25 -2.48 16.46
C TRP A 39 7.03 -3.38 16.60
N GLU A 40 5.85 -2.78 16.70
CA GLU A 40 4.60 -3.50 16.87
C GLU A 40 3.62 -3.17 15.75
N ASP A 41 2.90 -4.21 15.31
CA ASP A 41 1.75 -4.12 14.42
C ASP A 41 0.57 -3.53 15.21
N ASP A 42 -0.02 -2.44 14.73
CA ASP A 42 -1.14 -1.77 15.38
C ASP A 42 -2.51 -2.10 14.77
N GLY A 43 -2.56 -3.07 13.86
CA GLY A 43 -3.77 -3.59 13.24
C GLY A 43 -4.23 -2.81 12.00
N ILE A 44 -3.56 -1.72 11.62
CA ILE A 44 -3.92 -0.95 10.43
C ILE A 44 -3.40 -1.66 9.18
N ASN A 45 -4.34 -2.14 8.35
CA ASN A 45 -4.02 -2.85 7.11
C ASN A 45 -3.75 -1.87 5.96
N ILE A 46 -2.48 -1.55 5.75
CA ILE A 46 -1.99 -0.65 4.69
C ILE A 46 -2.38 -1.14 3.31
N LYS A 47 -2.27 -2.46 3.07
CA LYS A 47 -2.60 -3.06 1.77
C LYS A 47 -4.04 -2.74 1.36
N LYS A 48 -5.01 -2.96 2.27
CA LYS A 48 -6.42 -2.63 2.06
C LYS A 48 -6.66 -1.14 1.88
N MET A 49 -5.94 -0.29 2.61
CA MET A 49 -6.06 1.16 2.45
C MET A 49 -5.64 1.60 1.04
N ILE A 50 -4.52 1.09 0.52
CA ILE A 50 -4.08 1.37 -0.85
C ILE A 50 -5.11 0.85 -1.85
N GLU A 51 -5.59 -0.39 -1.67
CA GLU A 51 -6.60 -1.01 -2.54
C GLU A 51 -7.96 -0.31 -2.54
N SER A 52 -8.27 0.47 -1.49
CA SER A 52 -9.48 1.30 -1.46
C SER A 52 -9.41 2.53 -2.37
N ARG A 53 -8.19 2.93 -2.80
CA ARG A 53 -7.95 4.14 -3.60
C ARG A 53 -7.36 3.86 -4.98
N PHE A 54 -6.77 2.68 -5.19
CA PHE A 54 -6.07 2.32 -6.41
C PHE A 54 -6.47 0.93 -6.90
N ASP A 55 -6.53 0.75 -8.22
CA ASP A 55 -6.70 -0.58 -8.82
C ASP A 55 -5.43 -1.40 -8.63
N VAL A 56 -5.55 -2.64 -8.18
CA VAL A 56 -4.46 -3.63 -8.28
C VAL A 56 -4.41 -4.16 -9.71
N LEU A 57 -3.25 -4.06 -10.35
CA LEU A 57 -3.00 -4.69 -11.65
C LEU A 57 -2.38 -6.07 -11.49
N GLU A 58 -1.41 -6.21 -10.59
CA GLU A 58 -0.65 -7.45 -10.42
C GLU A 58 -0.06 -7.56 -9.01
N TYR A 59 -0.02 -8.79 -8.49
CA TYR A 59 0.83 -9.16 -7.35
C TYR A 59 2.01 -9.99 -7.83
N PHE A 60 3.17 -9.77 -7.24
CA PHE A 60 4.37 -10.53 -7.56
C PHE A 60 5.19 -10.78 -6.29
N PRO A 61 6.00 -11.85 -6.26
CA PRO A 61 6.89 -12.10 -5.13
C PRO A 61 7.98 -11.04 -5.06
N ALA A 62 8.44 -10.71 -3.84
CA ALA A 62 9.60 -9.85 -3.70
C ALA A 62 10.84 -10.48 -4.40
N PRO A 63 11.71 -9.66 -5.02
CA PRO A 63 12.87 -10.16 -5.75
C PRO A 63 13.75 -11.07 -4.88
N GLY A 64 14.13 -12.23 -5.41
CA GLY A 64 15.04 -13.14 -4.74
C GLY A 64 16.39 -12.49 -4.47
N GLY A 65 16.93 -12.66 -3.25
CA GLY A 65 18.25 -12.14 -2.87
C GLY A 65 18.28 -10.66 -2.46
N ALA A 66 17.19 -9.90 -2.63
CA ALA A 66 17.10 -8.51 -2.19
C ALA A 66 16.67 -8.37 -0.72
N VAL A 67 16.00 -9.39 -0.17
CA VAL A 67 15.46 -9.42 1.18
C VAL A 67 15.66 -10.78 1.82
N THR A 68 15.58 -10.85 3.15
CA THR A 68 15.60 -12.12 3.89
C THR A 68 14.37 -12.96 3.54
N ASP A 69 14.45 -14.27 3.70
CA ASP A 69 13.31 -15.17 3.45
C ASP A 69 12.08 -14.80 4.29
N LEU A 70 12.29 -14.38 5.54
CA LEU A 70 11.21 -13.93 6.41
C LEU A 70 10.55 -12.68 5.83
N ALA A 71 11.32 -11.64 5.50
CA ALA A 71 10.79 -10.40 4.92
C ALA A 71 10.06 -10.65 3.59
N ARG A 72 10.58 -11.57 2.76
CA ARG A 72 9.92 -12.00 1.52
C ARG A 72 8.59 -12.70 1.76
N LEU A 73 8.46 -13.47 2.84
CA LEU A 73 7.23 -14.19 3.19
C LEU A 73 6.14 -13.24 3.68
N ILE A 74 6.51 -12.20 4.42
CA ILE A 74 5.56 -11.30 5.10
C ILE A 74 5.27 -10.00 4.34
N SER A 75 6.06 -9.68 3.32
CA SER A 75 5.82 -8.52 2.47
C SER A 75 4.99 -8.90 1.25
N PHE A 76 4.06 -8.03 0.88
CA PHE A 76 3.46 -8.06 -0.45
C PHE A 76 4.25 -7.15 -1.40
N CYS A 77 4.26 -7.53 -2.68
CA CYS A 77 4.61 -6.62 -3.75
C CYS A 77 3.48 -6.54 -4.77
N ALA A 78 3.15 -5.33 -5.20
CA ALA A 78 2.05 -5.11 -6.12
C ALA A 78 2.30 -3.90 -7.04
N LEU A 79 1.75 -3.99 -8.25
CA LEU A 79 1.63 -2.90 -9.20
C LEU A 79 0.22 -2.34 -9.10
N TYR A 80 0.12 -1.06 -8.76
CA TYR A 80 -1.14 -0.35 -8.63
C TYR A 80 -1.31 0.68 -9.75
N ARG A 81 -2.55 1.05 -10.03
CA ARG A 81 -2.90 2.12 -10.97
C ARG A 81 -3.87 3.10 -10.32
N LYS A 82 -3.66 4.39 -10.58
CA LYS A 82 -4.67 5.41 -10.28
C LYS A 82 -5.79 5.33 -11.28
N SER A 83 -6.97 4.92 -10.81
CA SER A 83 -8.18 4.89 -11.62
C SER A 83 -8.62 6.32 -11.96
N SER A 84 -9.29 6.50 -13.10
CA SER A 84 -10.09 7.72 -13.26
C SER A 84 -11.12 7.71 -12.14
N ASP A 85 -11.36 8.85 -11.49
CA ASP A 85 -12.53 8.98 -10.61
C ASP A 85 -13.76 8.64 -11.46
N SER A 86 -14.23 7.39 -11.40
CA SER A 86 -15.59 7.07 -11.75
C SER A 86 -16.38 7.70 -10.63
N GLY A 87 -16.75 8.97 -10.84
CA GLY A 87 -17.63 9.70 -9.94
C GLY A 87 -18.72 8.74 -9.51
N ASN A 88 -18.83 8.53 -8.21
CA ASN A 88 -20.02 7.96 -7.61
C ASN A 88 -21.16 8.91 -7.97
N ASN A 89 -21.74 8.74 -9.15
CA ASN A 89 -23.10 9.12 -9.45
C ASN A 89 -23.95 8.22 -8.54
N ILE A 90 -24.11 8.64 -7.29
CA ILE A 90 -25.27 8.28 -6.51
C ILE A 90 -26.42 9.03 -7.18
N SER A 91 -26.95 8.42 -8.24
CA SER A 91 -28.28 8.74 -8.74
C SER A 91 -29.28 7.97 -7.88
N THR A 92 -30.33 8.72 -7.49
CA THR A 92 -31.53 8.40 -6.68
C THR A 92 -31.38 8.48 -5.18
#